data_AF-A0A0G0S916-F1
#
_entry.id   AF-A0A0G0S916-F1
#
_cell.length_a   1.000
_cell.length_b   1.000
_cell.length_c   1.000
_cell.angle_alpha   90.00
_cell.angle_beta   90.00
_cell.angle_gamma   90.00
#
_symmetry.space_group_name_H-M   'P 1'
#
loop_
_entity.id
_entity.type
_entity.pdbx_description
1 polymer ?
#
loop_
_entity_poly.entity_id
_entity_poly.type
_entity_poly.pdbx_seq_one_letter_code
_entity_poly.pdbx_strand_id
1 'polypeptide(L)' 'MPRGLFNWTYKDVIDFISENGFIFYKQREDSHEYWINESTKAVVDISFHGQKSFRPRTFETMIRQSKINKKVWRDWASR' A
#
# COMPACT_ATOMS: atom_id res chain seq x y z
N MET A 1 13.46 -2.50 -1.39
CA MET A 1 13.54 -1.54 -0.27
C MET A 1 13.26 -0.13 -0.78
N PRO A 2 12.12 0.46 -0.37
CA PRO A 2 11.76 1.83 -0.70
C PRO A 2 12.72 2.85 -0.08
N ARG A 3 12.85 4.04 -0.69
CA ARG A 3 13.65 5.15 -0.14
C ARG A 3 12.71 6.16 0.51
N GLY A 4 12.29 5.88 1.74
CA GLY A 4 11.28 6.67 2.46
C GLY A 4 9.91 6.56 1.80
N LEU A 5 9.54 7.51 0.95
CA LEU A 5 8.23 7.55 0.26
C LEU A 5 8.33 7.32 -1.25
N PHE A 6 9.52 6.97 -1.73
CA PHE A 6 9.81 6.75 -3.13
C PHE A 6 10.17 5.29 -3.38
N ASN A 7 9.95 4.83 -4.62
CA ASN A 7 10.32 3.50 -5.10
C ASN A 7 9.65 2.33 -4.35
N TRP A 8 8.45 2.54 -3.80
CA TRP A 8 7.64 1.47 -3.25
C TRP A 8 7.18 0.54 -4.37
N THR A 9 7.45 -0.75 -4.25
CA THR A 9 6.97 -1.78 -5.16
C THR A 9 5.63 -2.35 -4.69
N TYR A 10 4.92 -3.07 -5.57
CA TYR A 10 3.72 -3.83 -5.17
C TYR A 10 3.99 -4.68 -3.93
N LYS A 11 5.08 -5.45 -3.95
CA LYS A 11 5.47 -6.31 -2.83
C LYS A 11 5.71 -5.53 -1.54
N ASP A 12 6.45 -4.41 -1.61
CA ASP A 12 6.70 -3.60 -0.41
C ASP A 12 5.39 -3.09 0.22
N VAL A 13 4.42 -2.67 -0.61
CA VAL A 13 3.11 -2.20 -0.12
C VAL A 13 2.32 -3.33 0.53
N ILE A 14 2.25 -4.50 -0.11
CA ILE A 14 1.56 -5.68 0.43
C ILE A 14 2.18 -6.12 1.75
N ASP A 15 3.50 -6.24 1.82
CA ASP A 15 4.21 -6.65 3.04
C ASP A 15 3.91 -5.66 4.18
N PHE A 16 4.01 -4.35 3.93
CA PHE A 16 3.72 -3.32 4.92
C PHE A 16 2.27 -3.35 5.42
N ILE A 17 1.27 -3.35 4.53
CA ILE A 17 -0.13 -3.29 4.97
C ILE A 17 -0.54 -4.59 5.65
N SER A 18 -0.01 -5.73 5.24
CA SER A 18 -0.27 -7.02 5.88
C SER A 18 0.26 -7.04 7.32
N GLU A 19 1.48 -6.51 7.55
CA GLU A 19 2.03 -6.30 8.90
C GLU A 19 1.16 -5.35 9.75
N ASN A 20 0.40 -4.44 9.12
CA ASN A 20 -0.50 -3.50 9.77
C ASN A 20 -1.97 -4.00 9.81
N GLY A 21 -2.21 -5.31 9.62
CA GLY A 21 -3.51 -5.94 9.80
C GLY A 21 -4.49 -5.73 8.64
N PHE A 22 -4.00 -5.40 7.45
CA PHE A 22 -4.81 -5.46 6.24
C PHE A 22 -4.86 -6.89 5.70
N ILE A 23 -6.02 -7.28 5.19
CA ILE A 23 -6.26 -8.56 4.53
C ILE A 23 -6.73 -8.32 3.10
N PHE A 24 -6.38 -9.22 2.20
CA PHE A 24 -6.89 -9.21 0.84
C PHE A 24 -8.42 -9.38 0.87
N TYR A 25 -9.14 -8.48 0.21
CA TYR A 25 -10.61 -8.51 0.16
C TYR A 25 -11.11 -9.07 -1.17
N LYS A 26 -10.73 -8.44 -2.29
CA LYS A 26 -11.11 -8.90 -3.62
C LYS A 26 -10.21 -8.31 -4.70
N GLN A 27 -10.11 -9.02 -5.81
CA GLN A 27 -9.56 -8.50 -7.06
C GLN A 27 -10.66 -7.74 -7.82
N ARG A 28 -10.31 -6.61 -8.41
CA ARG A 28 -11.17 -5.84 -9.31
C ARG A 28 -10.79 -6.14 -10.76
N GLU A 29 -11.72 -5.92 -11.69
CA GLU A 29 -11.39 -5.86 -13.12
C GLU A 29 -10.26 -4.84 -13.33
N ASP A 30 -9.27 -5.22 -14.15
CA ASP A 30 -8.11 -4.41 -14.55
C ASP A 30 -6.87 -4.37 -13.62
N SER A 31 -6.37 -5.51 -13.14
CA SER A 31 -5.11 -5.56 -12.36
C SER A 31 -5.10 -4.66 -11.11
N HIS A 32 -6.24 -4.57 -10.42
CA HIS A 32 -6.40 -3.87 -9.15
C HIS A 32 -6.82 -4.84 -8.04
N GLU A 33 -6.31 -4.64 -6.83
CA GLU A 33 -6.67 -5.40 -5.64
C GLU A 33 -7.16 -4.47 -4.54
N TYR A 34 -8.22 -4.88 -3.86
CA TYR A 34 -8.69 -4.23 -2.65
C TYR A 34 -8.19 -4.97 -1.42
N TRP A 35 -7.59 -4.21 -0.52
CA TRP A 35 -7.13 -4.67 0.78
C TRP A 35 -7.88 -3.92 1.88
N ILE A 36 -8.44 -4.64 2.85
CA ILE A 36 -9.27 -4.09 3.92
C ILE A 36 -8.63 -4.34 5.28
N ASN A 37 -8.72 -3.36 6.16
CA ASN A 37 -8.44 -3.54 7.59
C ASN A 37 -9.77 -3.49 8.35
N GLU A 38 -10.16 -4.61 8.95
CA GLU A 38 -11.47 -4.74 9.60
C GLU A 38 -11.61 -3.87 10.85
N SER A 39 -10.50 -3.60 11.55
CA SER A 39 -10.45 -2.79 12.77
C SER A 39 -10.62 -1.30 12.48
N THR A 40 -9.97 -0.79 11.43
CA THR A 40 -10.02 0.63 11.06
C THR A 40 -11.06 0.95 9.99
N LYS A 41 -11.69 -0.09 9.42
CA LYS A 41 -12.56 -0.03 8.24
C LYS A 41 -11.89 0.74 7.09
N ALA A 42 -10.56 0.66 6.98
CA ALA A 42 -9.79 1.26 5.91
C ALA A 42 -9.77 0.29 4.72
N VAL A 43 -9.85 0.84 3.51
CA VAL A 43 -9.77 0.08 2.26
C VAL A 43 -8.73 0.74 1.38
N VAL A 44 -7.75 -0.05 0.91
CA VAL A 44 -6.67 0.39 0.03
C VAL A 44 -6.87 -0.25 -1.33
N ASP A 45 -6.80 0.56 -2.38
CA ASP A 45 -6.76 0.13 -3.78
C ASP A 45 -5.31 0.02 -4.23
N ILE A 46 -4.90 -1.16 -4.69
CA ILE A 46 -3.53 -1.46 -5.09
C ILE A 46 -3.53 -1.93 -6.53
N SER A 47 -2.97 -1.12 -7.42
CA SER A 47 -2.77 -1.52 -8.80
C SER A 47 -1.50 -2.36 -8.95
N PHE A 48 -1.58 -3.45 -9.68
CA PHE A 48 -0.42 -4.29 -10.02
C PHE A 48 -0.20 -4.35 -11.54
N HIS A 49 -0.34 -3.21 -12.21
CA HIS A 49 0.24 -3.05 -13.54
C HIS A 49 1.76 -3.19 -13.42
N GLY A 50 2.41 -4.09 -14.18
CA GLY A 50 3.82 -4.54 -14.10
C GLY A 50 4.93 -3.48 -14.12
N GLN A 51 4.75 -2.40 -13.37
CA GLN A 51 5.66 -1.32 -13.11
C GLN A 51 6.58 -1.73 -11.97
N LYS A 52 7.84 -1.35 -12.06
CA LYS A 52 8.84 -1.65 -11.03
C LYS A 52 8.49 -1.02 -9.68
N SER A 53 7.83 0.15 -9.69
CA SER A 53 7.45 0.87 -8.47
C SER A 53 6.29 1.82 -8.73
N PHE A 54 5.52 2.11 -7.69
CA PHE A 54 4.45 3.08 -7.72
C PHE A 54 4.96 4.49 -7.95
N ARG A 55 4.23 5.24 -8.78
CA ARG A 55 4.44 6.69 -8.90
C ARG A 55 4.12 7.36 -7.56
N PRO A 56 4.84 8.41 -7.16
CA PRO A 56 4.63 9.08 -5.87
C PRO A 56 3.17 9.48 -5.62
N ARG A 57 2.46 9.93 -6.66
CA ARG A 57 1.06 10.32 -6.56
C ARG A 57 0.12 9.13 -6.29
N THR A 58 0.36 7.99 -6.94
CA THR A 58 -0.41 6.76 -6.70
C THR A 58 -0.17 6.26 -5.28
N PHE A 59 1.08 6.26 -4.86
CA PHE A 59 1.46 5.84 -3.52
C PHE A 59 0.89 6.78 -2.43
N GLU A 60 0.89 8.09 -2.65
CA GLU A 60 0.27 9.07 -1.74
C GLU A 60 -1.24 8.79 -1.56
N THR A 61 -1.94 8.36 -2.61
CA THR A 61 -3.35 7.92 -2.52
C THR A 61 -3.49 6.69 -1.63
N MET A 62 -2.62 5.68 -1.79
CA MET A 62 -2.63 4.47 -0.95
C MET A 62 -2.39 4.80 0.52
N ILE A 63 -1.44 5.69 0.82
CA ILE A 63 -1.19 6.16 2.20
C ILE A 63 -2.46 6.78 2.79
N ARG A 64 -3.13 7.67 2.05
CA ARG A 64 -4.38 8.31 2.50
C ARG A 64 -5.49 7.29 2.74
N GLN A 65 -5.66 6.35 1.81
CA GLN A 65 -6.66 5.28 1.89
C GLN A 65 -6.44 4.34 3.08
N SER A 66 -5.17 4.05 3.40
CA SER A 66 -4.81 3.16 4.51
C SER A 66 -5.20 3.70 5.87
N LYS A 67 -5.44 5.01 6.01
CA LYS A 67 -5.61 5.71 7.30
C LYS A 67 -4.43 5.51 8.27
N ILE A 68 -3.30 4.99 7.81
CA ILE A 68 -2.05 4.88 8.58
C ILE A 68 -1.29 6.20 8.46
N ASN A 69 -0.70 6.65 9.56
CA ASN A 69 0.13 7.85 9.55
C ASN A 69 1.33 7.68 8.60
N LYS A 70 1.54 8.65 7.71
CA LYS A 70 2.65 8.70 6.75
C LYS A 70 4.04 8.50 7.38
N LYS A 71 4.20 8.83 8.67
CA LYS A 71 5.43 8.55 9.43
C LYS A 71 5.70 7.05 9.56
N VAL A 72 4.69 6.24 9.83
CA VAL A 72 4.82 4.77 9.99
C VAL A 72 5.33 4.14 8.69
N TRP A 73 4.80 4.59 7.54
CA TRP A 73 5.29 4.18 6.23
C TRP A 73 6.78 4.52 6.06
N ARG A 74 7.18 5.74 6.42
CA ARG A 74 8.58 6.18 6.31
C ARG A 74 9.51 5.38 7.23
N ASP A 75 9.08 5.12 8.45
CA ASP A 75 9.87 4.39 9.45
C ASP A 75 10.05 2.93 9.01
N TRP A 76 9.03 2.30 8.44
CA TRP A 76 9.14 0.96 7.86
C TRP A 76 10.08 0.91 6.66
N ALA A 77 10.01 1.91 5.76
CA ALA A 77 10.91 2.01 4.62
C ALA A 77 12.38 2.29 4.98
N SER A 78 12.65 2.68 6.23
CA SER A 78 14.00 2.98 6.72
C SER A 78 14.65 1.80 7.43
N ARG A 79 13.93 0.66 7.53
CA ARG A 79 14.48 -0.63 7.98
C ARG A 79 15.35 -1.26 6.89
#